data_AF-A0A8T9QB32-F1
#
_entry.id   AF-A0A8T9QB32-F1
#
_cell.length_a   1.000
_cell.length_b   1.000
_cell.length_c   1.000
_cell.angle_alpha   90.00
_cell.angle_beta   90.00
_cell.angle_gamma   90.00
#
_symmetry.space_group_name_H-M   'P 1'
#
loop_
_entity.id
_entity.type
_entity.pdbx_description
1 polymer ?
#
loop_
_entity_poly.entity_id
_entity_poly.type
_entity_poly.pdbx_seq_one_letter_code
_entity_poly.pdbx_strand_id
1 'polypeptide(L)'
;MLNQPGTGTTDGFVYLNYIGSFHNVGLSLNTSYRRSTRNSFQNSLAPSTASFANLFYRFALGSKWQVYPSAQLYYEKTKGETLDGQLTHEHAMNDALLGPGLDIYYQNFSLNTSAQFPVFTATTDHPASAGRLVVALGYSFKQTKYLLKSRPPGA
;
A
#
# COMPACT_ATOMS: atom_id res chain seq x y z
N MET A 1 20.30 -12.36 4.75
CA MET A 1 20.15 -11.31 5.81
C MET A 1 18.77 -11.44 6.45
N LEU A 2 18.58 -12.23 7.52
CA LEU A 2 17.22 -12.69 7.85
C LEU A 2 16.39 -11.81 8.80
N ASN A 3 17.00 -10.92 9.61
CA ASN A 3 16.30 -10.12 10.62
C ASN A 3 16.81 -8.67 10.71
N GLN A 4 16.75 -7.91 9.61
CA GLN A 4 17.06 -6.47 9.64
C GLN A 4 15.76 -5.64 9.53
N PRO A 5 15.54 -4.64 10.40
CA PRO A 5 14.36 -3.77 10.34
C PRO A 5 14.38 -2.80 9.14
N GLY A 6 15.51 -2.71 8.45
CA GLY A 6 15.70 -1.89 7.26
C GLY A 6 16.97 -2.30 6.52
N THR A 7 17.07 -1.91 5.25
CA THR A 7 18.14 -2.33 4.32
C THR A 7 19.41 -1.46 4.41
N GLY A 8 19.35 -0.37 5.18
CA GLY A 8 20.45 0.59 5.29
C GLY A 8 20.76 1.34 3.99
N THR A 9 19.85 1.29 3.02
CA THR A 9 19.97 1.96 1.71
C THR A 9 19.11 3.22 1.67
N THR A 10 19.46 4.15 0.78
CA THR A 10 18.58 5.29 0.46
C THR A 10 17.76 4.94 -0.76
N ASP A 11 16.45 4.81 -0.55
CA ASP A 11 15.52 4.38 -1.60
C ASP A 11 14.77 5.56 -2.19
N GLY A 12 14.86 5.70 -3.51
CA GLY A 12 13.96 6.57 -4.27
C GLY A 12 12.77 5.77 -4.76
N PHE A 13 11.56 6.31 -4.66
CA PHE A 13 10.38 5.71 -5.25
C PHE A 13 9.54 6.74 -6.00
N VAL A 14 8.94 6.30 -7.09
CA VAL A 14 7.90 7.03 -7.81
C VAL A 14 6.62 6.22 -7.68
N TYR A 15 5.51 6.90 -7.43
CA TYR A 15 4.21 6.24 -7.35
C TYR A 15 3.19 6.97 -8.22
N LEU A 16 2.27 6.19 -8.76
CA LEU A 16 1.10 6.60 -9.50
C LEU A 16 -0.13 6.11 -8.75
N ASN A 17 -1.03 7.02 -8.43
CA ASN A 17 -2.33 6.69 -7.87
C ASN A 17 -3.44 7.16 -8.79
N TYR A 18 -4.37 6.27 -9.08
CA TYR A 18 -5.55 6.55 -9.88
C TYR A 18 -6.78 6.00 -9.14
N ILE A 19 -7.80 6.84 -8.95
CA ILE A 19 -9.06 6.42 -8.36
C ILE A 19 -10.17 6.86 -9.31
N GLY A 20 -10.92 5.88 -9.82
CA GLY A 20 -12.11 6.10 -10.63
C GLY A 20 -13.32 5.53 -9.94
N SER A 21 -14.47 6.18 -10.06
CA SER A 21 -15.74 5.65 -9.57
C SER A 21 -16.85 5.85 -10.58
N PHE A 22 -17.73 4.86 -10.65
CA PHE A 22 -18.95 4.91 -11.43
C PHE A 22 -20.10 4.42 -10.55
N HIS A 23 -21.07 5.31 -10.28
CA HIS A 23 -22.10 5.10 -9.26
C HIS A 23 -21.49 4.73 -7.91
N ASN A 24 -21.85 3.58 -7.36
CA ASN A 24 -21.40 3.09 -6.07
C ASN A 24 -20.16 2.20 -6.20
N VAL A 25 -19.74 1.83 -7.41
CA VAL A 25 -18.54 1.02 -7.61
C VAL A 25 -17.36 1.94 -7.87
N GLY A 26 -16.24 1.69 -7.21
CA GLY A 26 -14.99 2.39 -7.47
C GLY A 26 -13.81 1.46 -7.56
N LEU A 27 -12.82 1.90 -8.32
CA LEU A 27 -11.56 1.22 -8.50
C LEU A 27 -10.44 2.18 -8.14
N SER A 28 -9.59 1.76 -7.21
CA SER A 28 -8.34 2.43 -6.87
C SER A 28 -7.18 1.58 -7.36
N LEU A 29 -6.27 2.20 -8.10
CA LEU A 29 -5.01 1.62 -8.55
C LEU A 29 -3.88 2.45 -7.96
N ASN A 30 -2.94 1.80 -7.29
CA ASN A 30 -1.73 2.40 -6.78
C ASN A 30 -0.55 1.56 -7.28
N THR A 31 0.29 2.13 -8.13
CA THR A 31 1.51 1.46 -8.60
C THR A 31 2.71 2.27 -8.19
N SER A 32 3.72 1.62 -7.64
CA SER A 32 4.98 2.23 -7.27
C SER A 32 6.16 1.49 -7.88
N TYR A 33 7.18 2.25 -8.24
CA TYR A 33 8.47 1.76 -8.68
C TYR A 33 9.52 2.30 -7.72
N ARG A 34 10.26 1.41 -7.08
CA ARG A 34 11.31 1.72 -6.11
C ARG A 34 12.67 1.32 -6.66
N ARG A 35 13.65 2.19 -6.47
CA ARG A 35 15.06 1.97 -6.80
C ARG A 35 15.94 2.34 -5.61
N SER A 36 16.78 1.41 -5.20
CA SER A 36 17.68 1.55 -4.07
C SER A 36 19.08 1.98 -4.51
N THR A 37 19.75 2.79 -3.70
CA THR A 37 21.20 3.04 -3.81
C THR A 37 21.99 1.97 -3.07
N ARG A 38 23.31 1.88 -3.32
CA ARG A 38 24.18 0.94 -2.60
C ARG A 38 24.41 1.42 -1.17
N ASN A 39 24.36 0.51 -0.20
CA ASN A 39 24.73 0.80 1.20
C ASN A 39 26.26 0.71 1.41
N SER A 40 26.72 1.04 2.62
CA SER A 40 28.14 0.98 3.00
C SER A 40 28.78 -0.42 2.88
N PHE A 41 27.96 -1.47 2.76
CA PHE A 41 28.39 -2.86 2.60
C PHE A 41 28.28 -3.33 1.13
N GLN A 42 28.14 -2.39 0.19
CA GLN A 42 27.95 -2.64 -1.24
C GLN A 42 26.72 -3.49 -1.62
N ASN A 43 25.77 -3.67 -0.70
CA ASN A 43 24.50 -4.33 -0.97
C ASN A 43 23.47 -3.30 -1.48
N SER A 44 22.65 -3.68 -2.46
CA SER A 44 21.47 -2.94 -2.89
C SER A 44 20.32 -3.88 -3.22
N LEU A 45 19.09 -3.44 -2.97
CA LEU A 45 17.91 -4.12 -3.50
C LEU A 45 17.76 -3.82 -4.99
N ALA A 46 17.48 -4.85 -5.80
CA ALA A 46 17.15 -4.61 -7.19
C ALA A 46 15.86 -3.78 -7.30
N PRO A 47 15.68 -3.05 -8.42
CA PRO A 47 14.45 -2.29 -8.62
C PRO A 47 13.21 -3.16 -8.45
N SER A 48 12.24 -2.62 -7.71
CA SER A 48 11.01 -3.31 -7.34
C SER A 48 9.81 -2.53 -7.85
N THR A 49 8.81 -3.25 -8.33
CA THR A 49 7.51 -2.69 -8.72
C THR A 49 6.43 -3.30 -7.85
N ALA A 50 5.63 -2.47 -7.21
CA ALA A 50 4.48 -2.91 -6.43
C ALA A 50 3.22 -2.26 -7.00
N SER A 51 2.23 -3.07 -7.35
CA SER A 51 0.93 -2.64 -7.86
C SER A 51 -0.16 -3.13 -6.92
N PHE A 52 -1.00 -2.22 -6.47
CA PHE A 52 -2.12 -2.45 -5.61
C PHE A 52 -3.40 -2.01 -6.31
N ALA A 53 -4.35 -2.90 -6.45
CA ALA A 53 -5.67 -2.64 -7.00
C ALA A 53 -6.72 -2.90 -5.93
N ASN A 54 -7.68 -2.00 -5.81
CA ASN A 54 -8.76 -2.09 -4.84
C ASN A 54 -10.09 -1.77 -5.53
N LEU A 55 -10.91 -2.79 -5.72
CA LEU A 55 -12.28 -2.65 -6.22
C LEU A 55 -13.22 -2.58 -5.03
N PHE A 56 -13.88 -1.45 -4.84
CA PHE A 56 -14.72 -1.19 -3.67
C PHE A 56 -16.15 -0.84 -4.08
N TYR A 57 -17.10 -1.16 -3.21
CA TYR A 57 -18.48 -0.71 -3.33
C TYR A 57 -18.82 0.26 -2.20
N ARG A 58 -19.38 1.42 -2.52
CA ARG A 58 -19.77 2.45 -1.56
C ARG A 58 -21.17 2.19 -1.00
N PHE A 59 -21.23 1.85 0.28
CA PHE A 59 -22.45 1.83 1.09
C PHE A 59 -22.48 3.06 2.00
N ALA A 60 -23.29 4.06 1.65
CA ALA A 60 -23.55 5.22 2.51
C ALA A 60 -24.76 4.92 3.41
N LEU A 61 -24.52 4.72 4.71
CA LEU A 61 -25.55 4.44 5.72
C LEU A 61 -25.87 5.75 6.46
N GLY A 62 -26.79 6.53 5.89
CA GLY A 62 -27.12 7.86 6.40
C GLY A 62 -26.00 8.88 6.17
N SER A 63 -25.93 9.91 7.02
CA SER A 63 -25.00 11.04 6.85
C SER A 63 -23.64 10.86 7.54
N LYS A 64 -23.51 9.89 8.45
CA LYS A 64 -22.33 9.75 9.34
C LYS A 64 -21.47 8.52 9.05
N TRP A 65 -22.05 7.50 8.42
CA TRP A 65 -21.39 6.23 8.17
C TRP A 65 -21.18 6.02 6.68
N GLN A 66 -19.95 5.68 6.31
CA GLN A 66 -19.62 5.21 4.97
C GLN A 66 -18.84 3.91 5.11
N VAL A 67 -19.30 2.88 4.41
CA VAL A 67 -18.73 1.55 4.47
C VAL A 67 -18.37 1.12 3.06
N TYR A 68 -17.15 0.63 2.89
CA TYR A 68 -16.59 0.24 1.61
C TYR A 68 -16.04 -1.19 1.69
N PRO A 69 -16.89 -2.23 1.55
CA PRO A 69 -16.40 -3.57 1.27
C PRO A 69 -15.67 -3.56 -0.07
N SER A 70 -14.60 -4.33 -0.13
CA SER A 70 -13.70 -4.30 -1.26
C SER A 70 -13.00 -5.64 -1.51
N ALA A 71 -12.55 -5.81 -2.75
CA ALA A 71 -11.61 -6.84 -3.14
C ALA A 71 -10.27 -6.18 -3.49
N GLN A 72 -9.21 -6.62 -2.83
CA GLN A 72 -7.89 -6.04 -2.90
C GLN A 72 -6.91 -7.02 -3.51
N LEU A 73 -6.22 -6.59 -4.57
CA LEU A 73 -5.12 -7.30 -5.22
C LEU A 73 -3.83 -6.53 -4.96
N TYR A 74 -2.83 -7.20 -4.40
CA TYR A 74 -1.47 -6.70 -4.27
C TYR A 74 -0.57 -7.56 -5.15
N TYR A 75 0.22 -6.93 -6.01
CA TYR A 75 1.21 -7.58 -6.87
C TYR A 75 2.56 -6.93 -6.62
N GLU A 76 3.57 -7.75 -6.36
CA GLU A 76 4.94 -7.28 -6.17
C GLU A 76 5.89 -8.07 -7.05
N LYS A 77 6.73 -7.34 -7.78
CA LYS A 77 7.81 -7.91 -8.59
C LYS A 77 9.13 -7.25 -8.24
N THR A 78 10.05 -8.05 -7.73
CA THR A 78 11.40 -7.64 -7.33
C THR A 78 12.39 -8.67 -7.89
N LYS A 79 13.44 -8.21 -8.56
CA LYS A 79 14.44 -9.09 -9.19
C LYS A 79 15.42 -9.75 -8.19
N GLY A 80 15.29 -9.45 -6.90
CA GLY A 80 16.14 -9.95 -5.82
C GLY A 80 17.11 -8.91 -5.26
N GLU A 81 18.02 -9.33 -4.40
CA GLU A 81 19.13 -8.52 -3.91
C GLU A 81 20.31 -8.53 -4.90
N THR A 82 21.12 -7.47 -4.83
CA THR A 82 22.37 -7.33 -5.57
C THR A 82 23.50 -7.13 -4.58
N LEU A 83 24.39 -8.12 -4.47
CA LEU A 83 25.61 -8.05 -3.68
C LEU A 83 26.78 -7.79 -4.62
N ASP A 84 27.60 -6.77 -4.33
CA ASP A 84 28.75 -6.36 -5.15
C ASP A 84 28.40 -6.06 -6.63
N GLY A 85 27.13 -5.73 -6.91
CA GLY A 85 26.64 -5.48 -8.26
C GLY A 85 26.27 -6.73 -9.06
N GLN A 86 26.36 -7.92 -8.48
CA GLN A 86 25.81 -9.16 -9.05
C GLN A 86 24.46 -9.49 -8.43
N LEU A 87 23.49 -9.87 -9.27
CA LEU A 87 22.19 -10.38 -8.81
C LEU A 87 22.42 -11.70 -8.08
N THR A 88 22.15 -11.73 -6.79
CA THR A 88 22.25 -12.96 -6.00
C THR A 88 21.02 -13.86 -6.19
N HIS A 89 19.96 -13.34 -6.81
CA HIS A 89 18.63 -13.95 -6.93
C HIS A 89 17.95 -14.27 -5.58
N GLU A 90 18.65 -14.10 -4.46
CA GLU A 90 18.10 -14.12 -3.13
C GLU A 90 17.06 -12.99 -2.98
N HIS A 91 15.97 -13.28 -2.27
CA HIS A 91 14.85 -12.36 -2.07
C HIS A 91 14.15 -11.87 -3.36
N ALA A 92 14.26 -12.62 -4.47
CA ALA A 92 13.40 -12.38 -5.63
C ALA A 92 11.94 -12.65 -5.26
N MET A 93 11.07 -11.67 -5.54
CA MET A 93 9.63 -11.74 -5.27
C MET A 93 8.85 -11.56 -6.55
N ASN A 94 7.86 -12.42 -6.78
CA ASN A 94 6.90 -12.27 -7.85
C ASN A 94 5.59 -12.86 -7.35
N ASP A 95 4.94 -12.09 -6.49
CA ASP A 95 3.83 -12.55 -5.68
C ASP A 95 2.60 -11.69 -5.97
N ALA A 96 1.46 -12.35 -6.10
CA ALA A 96 0.16 -11.73 -6.12
C ALA A 96 -0.64 -12.23 -4.93
N LEU A 97 -1.11 -11.29 -4.10
CA LEU A 97 -2.02 -11.53 -2.99
C LEU A 97 -3.39 -10.97 -3.35
N LEU A 98 -4.45 -11.75 -3.15
CA LEU A 98 -5.84 -11.31 -3.34
C LEU A 98 -6.62 -11.56 -2.07
N GLY A 99 -7.52 -10.65 -1.72
CA GLY A 99 -8.51 -10.95 -0.70
C GLY A 99 -9.42 -9.79 -0.35
N PRO A 100 -10.33 -9.99 0.62
CA PRO A 100 -11.29 -8.99 1.00
C PRO A 100 -10.65 -7.86 1.82
N GLY A 101 -11.27 -6.68 1.72
CA GLY A 101 -11.02 -5.57 2.61
C GLY A 101 -12.30 -4.81 2.95
N LEU A 102 -12.24 -4.01 4.00
CA LEU A 102 -13.35 -3.23 4.50
C LEU A 102 -12.85 -1.90 5.05
N ASP A 103 -13.34 -0.81 4.46
CA ASP A 103 -13.10 0.53 4.99
C ASP A 103 -14.36 1.09 5.61
N ILE A 104 -14.28 1.47 6.89
CA ILE A 104 -15.38 2.08 7.64
C ILE A 104 -14.95 3.48 8.01
N TYR A 105 -15.74 4.46 7.57
CA TYR A 105 -15.57 5.86 7.94
C TYR A 105 -16.73 6.29 8.82
N TYR A 106 -16.39 6.77 10.01
CA TYR A 106 -17.32 7.36 10.95
C TYR A 106 -16.87 8.76 11.33
N GLN A 107 -17.51 9.77 10.74
CA GLN A 107 -17.16 11.18 10.90
C GLN A 107 -15.69 11.50 10.58
N ASN A 108 -14.84 11.51 11.61
CA ASN A 108 -13.41 11.84 11.55
C ASN A 108 -12.52 10.62 11.76
N PHE A 109 -13.12 9.46 12.04
CA PHE A 109 -12.41 8.20 12.23
C PHE A 109 -12.54 7.35 10.98
N SER A 110 -11.47 6.63 10.68
CA SER A 110 -11.41 5.63 9.63
C SER A 110 -10.81 4.36 10.20
N LEU A 111 -11.41 3.23 9.87
CA LEU A 111 -10.91 1.89 10.12
C LEU A 111 -10.80 1.20 8.76
N ASN A 112 -9.58 0.86 8.36
CA ASN A 112 -9.30 0.05 7.17
C ASN A 112 -8.84 -1.32 7.65
N THR A 113 -9.49 -2.37 7.16
CA THR A 113 -9.05 -3.75 7.40
C THR A 113 -8.91 -4.48 6.09
N SER A 114 -7.92 -5.36 5.99
CA SER A 114 -7.79 -6.26 4.85
C SER A 114 -7.15 -7.58 5.23
N ALA A 115 -7.54 -8.62 4.52
CA ALA A 115 -6.92 -9.94 4.58
C ALA A 115 -6.64 -10.37 3.15
N GLN A 116 -5.36 -10.45 2.78
CA GLN A 116 -4.91 -10.80 1.44
C GLN A 116 -4.14 -12.11 1.52
N PHE A 117 -4.46 -13.04 0.62
CA PHE A 117 -3.85 -14.38 0.60
C PHE A 117 -3.14 -14.59 -0.74
N PRO A 118 -2.04 -15.37 -0.77
CA PRO A 118 -1.32 -15.62 -2.01
C PRO A 118 -2.21 -16.35 -3.02
N VAL A 119 -2.39 -15.74 -4.18
CA VAL A 119 -3.01 -16.38 -5.36
C VAL A 119 -1.97 -16.79 -6.39
N PHE A 120 -0.81 -16.13 -6.37
CA PHE A 120 0.34 -16.49 -7.18
C PHE A 120 1.62 -16.20 -6.40
N THR A 121 2.55 -17.13 -6.43
CA THR A 121 3.91 -16.98 -5.90
C THR A 121 4.82 -17.73 -6.86
N ALA A 122 5.78 -17.04 -7.47
CA ALA A 122 6.77 -17.73 -8.30
C ALA A 122 7.65 -18.64 -7.44
N THR A 123 8.15 -19.72 -8.04
CA THR A 123 9.09 -20.62 -7.38
C THR A 123 10.32 -19.83 -6.93
N THR A 124 10.58 -19.83 -5.63
CA THR A 124 11.72 -19.15 -5.01
C THR A 124 12.29 -20.07 -3.93
N ASP A 125 13.59 -19.98 -3.69
CA ASP A 125 14.28 -20.78 -2.67
C ASP A 125 14.06 -20.25 -1.23
N HIS A 126 13.05 -19.40 -1.05
CA HIS A 126 12.79 -18.63 0.18
C HIS A 126 11.33 -18.81 0.67
N PRO A 127 11.03 -18.55 1.96
CA PRO A 127 9.68 -18.65 2.47
C PRO A 127 8.72 -17.70 1.74
N ALA A 128 7.72 -18.27 1.06
CA ALA A 128 6.65 -17.52 0.42
C ALA A 128 5.77 -16.80 1.46
N SER A 129 5.20 -15.65 1.09
CA SER A 129 4.25 -14.94 1.95
C SER A 129 3.00 -15.80 2.19
N ALA A 130 2.72 -16.15 3.45
CA ALA A 130 1.51 -16.89 3.82
C ALA A 130 0.22 -16.03 3.72
N GLY A 131 0.38 -14.71 3.51
CA GLY A 131 -0.69 -13.75 3.45
C GLY A 131 -0.36 -12.47 4.21
N ARG A 132 -1.20 -11.45 4.02
CA ARG A 132 -1.07 -10.13 4.63
C ARG A 132 -2.39 -9.74 5.28
N LEU A 133 -2.33 -9.48 6.58
CA LEU A 133 -3.43 -8.90 7.33
C LEU A 133 -3.07 -7.45 7.69
N VAL A 134 -3.97 -6.53 7.38
CA VAL A 134 -3.81 -5.10 7.68
C VAL A 134 -4.97 -4.64 8.52
N VAL A 135 -4.67 -3.92 9.60
CA VAL A 135 -5.63 -3.14 10.38
C VAL A 135 -5.03 -1.76 10.57
N ALA A 136 -5.69 -0.74 10.05
CA ALA A 136 -5.26 0.63 10.11
C ALA A 136 -6.35 1.51 10.70
N LEU A 137 -5.97 2.33 11.67
CA LEU A 137 -6.82 3.35 12.28
C LEU A 137 -6.33 4.72 11.85
N GLY A 138 -7.23 5.54 11.33
CA GLY A 138 -6.94 6.91 10.92
C GLY A 138 -7.87 7.90 11.59
N TYR A 139 -7.34 9.08 11.94
CA TYR A 139 -8.10 10.20 12.44
C TYR A 139 -7.83 11.45 11.61
N SER A 140 -8.88 12.04 11.04
CA SER A 140 -8.80 13.25 10.23
C SER A 140 -9.14 14.48 11.06
N PHE A 141 -8.18 15.37 11.27
CA PHE A 141 -8.41 16.64 11.96
C PHE A 141 -9.19 17.61 11.05
N LYS A 142 -10.29 18.20 11.53
CA LYS A 142 -11.03 19.23 10.79
C LYS A 142 -10.20 20.53 10.74
N GLN A 143 -9.59 20.83 9.60
CA GLN A 143 -8.77 22.05 9.41
C GLN A 143 -9.53 23.36 9.65
N THR A 144 -10.85 23.39 9.45
CA THR A 144 -11.70 24.57 9.73
C THR A 144 -11.73 24.98 11.20
N LYS A 145 -11.36 24.11 12.14
CA LYS A 145 -11.32 24.45 13.57
C LYS A 145 -9.98 25.06 14.01
N TYR A 146 -8.91 24.90 13.22
CA TYR A 146 -7.55 25.20 13.67
C TYR A 146 -6.79 26.23 12.83
N LEU A 147 -7.08 26.37 11.52
CA LEU A 147 -6.30 27.25 10.64
C LEU A 147 -7.10 28.37 9.97
N LEU A 148 -8.40 28.18 9.75
CA LEU A 148 -9.26 29.19 9.16
C LEU A 148 -10.16 29.80 10.24
N LYS A 149 -9.63 30.74 11.03
CA LYS A 149 -10.51 31.73 11.66
C LYS A 149 -11.17 32.47 10.49
N SER A 150 -12.44 32.20 10.24
CA SER A 150 -13.26 33.04 9.36
C SER A 150 -13.10 34.48 9.84
N ARG A 151 -12.47 35.33 9.02
CA ARG A 151 -12.55 36.78 9.22
C ARG A 151 -14.05 37.12 9.24
N PRO A 152 -14.56 37.80 10.28
CA PRO A 152 -15.97 38.16 10.31
C PRO A 152 -16.29 39.00 9.06
N PRO A 153 -17.43 38.77 8.40
CA PRO A 153 -17.83 39.59 7.28
C PRO A 153 -18.14 41.00 7.79
N GLY A 154 -17.26 41.96 7.51
CA GLY A 154 -17.48 43.39 7.81
C GLY A 154 -16.43 44.08 8.67
N ALA A 155 -15.14 43.94 8.35
CA ALA A 155 -14.08 44.83 8.86
C ALA A 155 -13.09 45.19 7.75
#